data_AF-A0A370W1I7-F1
#
_entry.id   AF-A0A370W1I7-F1
#
_cell.length_a   1.000
_cell.length_b   1.000
_cell.length_c   1.000
_cell.angle_alpha   90.00
_cell.angle_beta   90.00
_cell.angle_gamma   90.00
#
_symmetry.space_group_name_H-M   'P 1'
#
loop_
_entity.id
_entity.type
_entity.pdbx_description
1 polymer ?
#
loop_
_entity_poly.entity_id
_entity_poly.type
_entity_poly.pdbx_seq_one_letter_code
_entity_poly.pdbx_strand_id
1 'polypeptide(L)'
;MSRTWKTMILAAPAVAGALLAAGLTGMAQAAGGSPDPVGHELWASATIEPGRAGIVHVGGYEGAPLGAGSVLTLTAPAGARVTGMPFAAAGFRGTVAVGGASASYAFEGTAAATAWHGRTFPFVLTVAPDAEPGTRLPDCTLALRDAKGTVHQRGGCAVTVGLPAPTLSRPPSGVALGSAPETSGTAYPGAQVTVVDALEQEVCSATAAPDGTWSCVPGVALPAGPGLLQATATLNGVSATSEQIAITVAG
;
A
#
# COMPACT_ATOMS: atom_id res chain seq x y z
N MET A 1 -8.85 -58.89 -57.69
CA MET A 1 -7.52 -58.73 -57.05
C MET A 1 -7.21 -57.24 -56.96
N SER A 2 -6.59 -56.84 -55.83
CA SER A 2 -6.14 -55.49 -55.42
C SER A 2 -7.20 -54.40 -55.16
N ARG A 3 -7.14 -53.88 -53.93
CA ARG A 3 -8.04 -52.93 -53.26
C ARG A 3 -7.46 -51.50 -53.24
N THR A 4 -8.35 -50.52 -53.10
CA THR A 4 -8.25 -49.26 -52.31
C THR A 4 -7.20 -48.20 -52.65
N TRP A 5 -7.63 -46.94 -52.85
CA TRP A 5 -7.65 -45.91 -51.78
C TRP A 5 -8.60 -44.74 -52.10
N LYS A 6 -9.14 -44.19 -51.01
CA LYS A 6 -10.16 -43.16 -50.76
C LYS A 6 -10.02 -41.79 -51.46
N THR A 7 -11.19 -41.24 -51.74
CA THR A 7 -11.57 -39.83 -51.88
C THR A 7 -11.19 -38.96 -50.67
N MET A 8 -10.70 -37.74 -50.92
CA MET A 8 -10.94 -36.55 -50.08
C MET A 8 -10.97 -35.31 -50.98
N ILE A 9 -12.12 -34.65 -50.96
CA ILE A 9 -12.38 -33.30 -51.48
C ILE A 9 -12.03 -32.32 -50.35
N LEU A 10 -11.43 -31.17 -50.66
CA LEU A 10 -11.70 -29.89 -49.98
C LEU A 10 -11.14 -28.71 -50.79
N ALA A 11 -11.82 -27.59 -50.60
CA ALA A 11 -12.01 -26.50 -51.55
C ALA A 11 -10.91 -25.41 -51.52
N ALA A 12 -10.99 -24.58 -52.56
CA ALA A 12 -10.13 -23.46 -52.93
C ALA A 12 -10.09 -22.30 -51.89
N PRO A 13 -9.14 -21.35 -52.03
CA PRO A 13 -8.78 -20.38 -51.00
C PRO A 13 -9.64 -19.11 -51.09
N ALA A 14 -9.83 -18.45 -49.93
CA ALA A 14 -10.31 -17.08 -49.87
C ALA A 14 -9.12 -16.13 -49.59
N VAL A 15 -8.88 -15.21 -50.51
CA VAL A 15 -7.97 -14.07 -50.39
C VAL A 15 -8.80 -12.86 -49.97
N ALA A 16 -8.48 -12.27 -48.82
CA ALA A 16 -8.75 -10.89 -48.39
C ALA A 16 -8.18 -10.77 -46.97
N GLY A 17 -7.49 -9.74 -46.51
CA GLY A 17 -7.18 -8.40 -46.97
C GLY A 17 -6.62 -7.71 -45.72
N ALA A 18 -5.48 -7.06 -45.83
CA ALA A 18 -4.77 -6.45 -44.71
C ALA A 18 -5.53 -5.25 -44.13
N LEU A 19 -5.55 -5.13 -42.79
CA LEU A 19 -5.63 -3.84 -42.10
C LEU A 19 -4.69 -3.85 -40.89
N LEU A 20 -3.71 -2.97 -40.96
CA LEU A 20 -2.81 -2.58 -39.88
C LEU A 20 -3.61 -1.78 -38.83
N ALA A 21 -3.54 -2.19 -37.57
CA ALA A 21 -3.85 -1.33 -36.44
C ALA A 21 -2.58 -1.15 -35.60
N ALA A 22 -1.87 -0.04 -35.88
CA ALA A 22 -0.85 0.50 -35.00
C ALA A 22 -1.49 0.99 -33.69
N GLY A 23 -0.72 0.89 -32.62
CA GLY A 23 -1.20 0.95 -31.24
C GLY A 23 -1.72 2.30 -30.76
N LEU A 24 -2.44 2.21 -29.64
CA LEU A 24 -2.51 3.26 -28.63
C LEU A 24 -2.37 2.58 -27.27
N THR A 25 -1.25 2.88 -26.63
CA THR A 25 -0.95 2.66 -25.22
C THR A 25 -1.96 3.40 -24.36
N GLY A 26 -2.89 2.68 -23.74
CA GLY A 26 -3.68 3.16 -22.61
C GLY A 26 -3.06 2.67 -21.32
N MET A 27 -2.13 3.45 -20.76
CA MET A 27 -1.63 3.21 -19.41
C MET A 27 -2.75 3.54 -18.42
N ALA A 28 -3.45 2.52 -17.93
CA ALA A 28 -4.11 2.60 -16.64
C ALA A 28 -3.00 2.55 -15.57
N GLN A 29 -2.55 3.71 -15.12
CA GLN A 29 -1.66 3.81 -13.97
C GLN A 29 -2.46 3.45 -12.72
N ALA A 30 -2.41 2.18 -12.34
CA ALA A 30 -2.82 1.72 -11.03
C ALA A 30 -1.94 2.40 -9.95
N ALA A 31 -2.55 2.62 -8.79
CA ALA A 31 -1.98 3.18 -7.57
C ALA A 31 -0.51 2.77 -7.31
N GLY A 32 0.26 3.71 -6.75
CA GLY A 32 1.70 3.60 -6.47
C GLY A 32 2.11 2.47 -5.52
N GLY A 33 2.00 1.23 -5.97
CA GLY A 33 2.78 0.11 -5.48
C GLY A 33 4.23 0.35 -5.88
N SER A 34 5.14 0.30 -4.91
CA SER A 34 6.57 0.15 -5.21
C SER A 34 6.73 -1.08 -6.12
N PRO A 35 7.58 -1.05 -7.15
CA PRO A 35 7.76 -2.20 -8.02
C PRO A 35 8.25 -3.38 -7.18
N ASP A 36 7.46 -4.45 -7.13
CA ASP A 36 7.89 -5.72 -6.54
C ASP A 36 9.20 -6.12 -7.23
N PRO A 37 10.29 -6.37 -6.47
CA PRO A 37 11.53 -6.82 -7.08
C PRO A 37 11.27 -8.16 -7.79
N VAL A 38 11.65 -8.23 -9.06
CA VAL A 38 11.56 -9.44 -9.88
C VAL A 38 12.58 -10.45 -9.35
N GLY A 39 12.14 -11.37 -8.50
CA GLY A 39 12.96 -12.45 -7.98
C GLY A 39 12.26 -13.25 -6.89
N HIS A 40 12.63 -14.53 -6.79
CA HIS A 40 12.23 -15.48 -5.75
C HIS A 40 12.81 -15.11 -4.37
N GLU A 41 12.77 -13.84 -3.99
CA GLU A 41 13.39 -13.28 -2.78
C GLU A 41 12.32 -12.97 -1.74
N LEU A 42 12.67 -13.03 -0.45
CA LEU A 42 11.72 -12.65 0.59
C LEU A 42 11.48 -11.15 0.47
N TRP A 43 10.22 -10.72 0.55
CA TRP A 43 9.93 -9.30 0.49
C TRP A 43 8.70 -8.95 1.30
N ALA A 44 8.64 -7.66 1.67
CA ALA A 44 7.45 -7.04 2.22
C ALA A 44 7.50 -5.53 1.99
N SER A 45 6.34 -4.90 1.93
CA SER A 45 6.23 -3.45 1.94
C SER A 45 5.08 -2.99 2.81
N ALA A 46 5.19 -1.78 3.36
CA ALA A 46 4.09 -1.11 4.06
C ALA A 46 4.31 0.40 4.14
N THR A 47 3.21 1.14 4.21
CA THR A 47 3.18 2.54 4.60
C THR A 47 2.54 2.65 5.97
N ILE A 48 3.23 3.23 6.95
CA ILE A 48 2.78 3.28 8.35
C ILE A 48 2.94 4.70 8.87
N GLU A 49 1.85 5.28 9.40
CA GLU A 49 1.88 6.63 9.98
C GLU A 49 2.86 6.75 11.16
N PRO A 50 3.44 7.95 11.38
CA PRO A 50 4.25 8.25 12.56
C PRO A 50 3.51 7.89 13.85
N GLY A 51 4.17 7.17 14.74
CA GLY A 51 3.62 6.80 16.05
C GLY A 51 2.49 5.76 16.01
N ARG A 52 2.16 5.21 14.83
CA ARG A 52 1.17 4.14 14.67
C ARG A 52 1.83 2.79 14.46
N ALA A 53 1.05 1.74 14.71
CA ALA A 53 1.39 0.38 14.37
C ALA A 53 0.78 0.02 13.00
N GLY A 54 1.54 -0.69 12.17
CA GLY A 54 1.07 -1.23 10.89
C GLY A 54 1.56 -2.67 10.70
N ILE A 55 0.87 -3.42 9.84
CA ILE A 55 1.19 -4.82 9.57
C ILE A 55 2.02 -4.92 8.29
N VAL A 56 3.19 -5.54 8.40
CA VAL A 56 4.07 -5.88 7.28
C VAL A 56 3.94 -7.36 6.97
N HIS A 57 3.52 -7.67 5.74
CA HIS A 57 3.25 -9.02 5.28
C HIS A 57 4.47 -9.56 4.53
N VAL A 58 5.23 -10.45 5.18
CA VAL A 58 6.43 -11.07 4.59
C VAL A 58 6.06 -12.33 3.83
N GLY A 59 6.37 -12.38 2.53
CA GLY A 59 6.13 -13.55 1.69
C GLY A 59 7.26 -13.77 0.68
N GLY A 60 6.98 -14.57 -0.36
CA GLY A 60 7.89 -14.76 -1.50
C GLY A 60 8.88 -15.92 -1.39
N TYR A 61 8.75 -16.79 -0.37
CA TYR A 61 9.55 -18.02 -0.34
C TYR A 61 8.98 -19.07 -1.29
N GLU A 62 9.76 -19.42 -2.31
CA GLU A 62 9.43 -20.48 -3.29
C GLU A 62 10.47 -21.61 -3.32
N GLY A 63 11.47 -21.57 -2.42
CA GLY A 63 12.55 -22.55 -2.36
C GLY A 63 12.13 -23.93 -1.83
N ALA A 64 13.14 -24.77 -1.62
CA ALA A 64 12.98 -26.13 -1.13
C ALA A 64 12.27 -26.17 0.24
N PRO A 65 11.47 -27.20 0.54
CA PRO A 65 10.77 -27.26 1.80
C PRO A 65 11.71 -27.30 3.01
N LEU A 66 11.48 -26.43 3.99
CA LEU A 66 12.21 -26.42 5.26
C LEU A 66 11.36 -27.03 6.38
N GLY A 67 11.97 -27.93 7.16
CA GLY A 67 11.32 -28.65 8.24
C GLY A 67 11.33 -27.92 9.59
N ALA A 68 10.93 -28.64 10.63
CA ALA A 68 10.90 -28.15 12.01
C ALA A 68 12.23 -27.51 12.43
N GLY A 69 12.16 -26.43 13.21
CA GLY A 69 13.30 -25.63 13.65
C GLY A 69 13.77 -24.59 12.64
N SER A 70 13.16 -24.50 11.45
CA SER A 70 13.39 -23.38 10.52
C SER A 70 12.76 -22.09 11.06
N VAL A 71 13.42 -20.95 10.78
CA VAL A 71 13.08 -19.65 11.36
C VAL A 71 13.12 -18.56 10.29
N LEU A 72 11.99 -17.87 10.13
CA LEU A 72 11.91 -16.59 9.40
C LEU A 72 12.13 -15.46 10.39
N THR A 73 13.12 -14.61 10.12
CA THR A 73 13.44 -13.44 10.95
C THR A 73 13.25 -12.16 10.15
N LEU A 74 12.56 -11.19 10.75
CA LEU A 74 12.52 -9.80 10.31
C LEU A 74 13.36 -8.96 11.28
N THR A 75 14.28 -8.17 10.74
CA THR A 75 14.96 -7.10 11.48
C THR A 75 14.24 -5.80 11.18
N ALA A 76 13.81 -5.09 12.21
CA ALA A 76 13.10 -3.82 12.03
C ALA A 76 14.03 -2.77 11.40
N PRO A 77 13.52 -1.91 10.50
CA PRO A 77 14.30 -0.81 9.99
C PRO A 77 14.59 0.23 11.08
N ALA A 78 15.64 1.03 10.88
CA ALA A 78 15.91 2.16 11.75
C ALA A 78 14.71 3.13 11.74
N GLY A 79 14.26 3.56 12.93
CA GLY A 79 13.05 4.39 13.07
C GLY A 79 11.74 3.61 13.24
N ALA A 80 11.79 2.27 13.29
CA ALA A 80 10.66 1.43 13.68
C ALA A 80 11.09 0.32 14.65
N ARG A 81 10.11 -0.31 15.29
CA ARG A 81 10.31 -1.49 16.14
C ARG A 81 9.20 -2.49 15.90
N VAL A 82 9.51 -3.78 15.98
CA VAL A 82 8.47 -4.81 16.00
C VAL A 82 7.79 -4.80 17.36
N THR A 83 6.46 -4.66 17.37
CA THR A 83 5.64 -4.61 18.59
C THR A 83 4.74 -5.83 18.74
N GLY A 84 4.61 -6.66 17.72
CA GLY A 84 3.80 -7.86 17.82
C GLY A 84 3.79 -8.73 16.57
N MET A 85 3.03 -9.80 16.66
CA MET A 85 2.82 -10.82 15.64
C MET A 85 1.37 -11.29 15.72
N PRO A 86 0.50 -10.89 14.78
CA PRO A 86 -0.93 -11.16 14.90
C PRO A 86 -1.29 -12.61 14.53
N PHE A 87 -0.33 -13.39 14.03
CA PHE A 87 -0.57 -14.77 13.58
C PHE A 87 -0.18 -15.79 14.65
N ALA A 88 -1.18 -16.53 15.14
CA ALA A 88 -1.00 -17.69 16.00
C ALA A 88 -1.72 -18.89 15.38
N ALA A 89 -1.12 -19.53 14.37
CA ALA A 89 -1.68 -20.76 13.79
C ALA A 89 -0.62 -21.70 13.19
N ALA A 90 -1.03 -22.97 13.03
CA ALA A 90 -0.41 -24.01 12.20
C ALA A 90 1.06 -24.36 12.49
N GLY A 91 1.44 -24.50 13.76
CA GLY A 91 2.78 -24.97 14.12
C GLY A 91 3.87 -23.92 13.93
N PHE A 92 3.51 -22.63 13.90
CA PHE A 92 4.47 -21.53 13.99
C PHE A 92 4.44 -20.90 15.36
N ARG A 93 5.61 -20.67 15.94
CA ARG A 93 5.80 -19.87 17.16
C ARG A 93 6.43 -18.53 16.80
N GLY A 94 5.70 -17.46 17.08
CA GLY A 94 6.20 -16.10 16.98
C GLY A 94 6.96 -15.64 18.23
N THR A 95 8.08 -14.94 18.06
CA THR A 95 8.83 -14.31 19.17
C THR A 95 9.35 -12.92 18.79
N VAL A 96 9.15 -11.93 19.66
CA VAL A 96 9.69 -10.57 19.47
C VAL A 96 10.91 -10.40 20.36
N ALA A 97 12.02 -9.93 19.80
CA ALA A 97 13.22 -9.65 20.58
C ALA A 97 12.98 -8.50 21.56
N VAL A 98 13.64 -8.53 22.71
CA VAL A 98 13.58 -7.42 23.68
C VAL A 98 13.98 -6.12 22.99
N GLY A 99 13.16 -5.07 23.17
CA GLY A 99 13.34 -3.78 22.49
C GLY A 99 12.80 -3.71 21.05
N GLY A 100 12.31 -4.83 20.49
CA GLY A 100 11.64 -4.85 19.18
C GLY A 100 12.58 -4.66 17.98
N ALA A 101 13.89 -4.83 18.15
CA ALA A 101 14.86 -4.72 17.05
C ALA A 101 14.66 -5.79 15.97
N SER A 102 14.12 -6.96 16.36
CA SER A 102 13.80 -8.03 15.45
C SER A 102 12.68 -8.90 15.99
N ALA A 103 12.16 -9.75 15.12
CA ALA A 103 11.15 -10.70 15.50
C ALA A 103 11.18 -11.90 14.54
N SER A 104 10.77 -13.07 15.01
CA SER A 104 10.83 -14.29 14.23
C SER A 104 9.62 -15.20 14.35
N TYR A 105 9.33 -15.91 13.27
CA TYR A 105 8.47 -17.10 13.28
C TYR A 105 9.34 -18.34 13.19
N ALA A 106 9.23 -19.24 14.16
CA ALA A 106 9.86 -20.56 14.13
C ALA A 106 8.82 -21.63 13.78
N PHE A 107 9.13 -22.53 12.85
CA PHE A 107 8.26 -23.66 12.53
C PHE A 107 8.52 -24.82 13.50
N GLU A 108 7.52 -25.18 14.30
CA GLU A 108 7.51 -26.28 15.27
C GLU A 108 6.70 -27.50 14.77
N GLY A 109 6.14 -27.43 13.56
CA GLY A 109 5.31 -28.50 12.99
C GLY A 109 6.11 -29.68 12.43
N THR A 110 5.42 -30.80 12.19
CA THR A 110 6.01 -32.06 11.71
C THR A 110 5.97 -32.24 10.19
N ALA A 111 5.17 -31.44 9.46
CA ALA A 111 5.00 -31.52 8.02
C ALA A 111 5.88 -30.49 7.28
N ALA A 112 7.10 -30.88 6.92
CA ALA A 112 8.11 -30.01 6.32
C ALA A 112 7.81 -29.54 4.88
N ALA A 113 6.96 -30.25 4.13
CA ALA A 113 6.93 -30.15 2.67
C ALA A 113 6.38 -28.83 2.10
N THR A 114 5.62 -28.03 2.87
CA THR A 114 4.99 -26.79 2.38
C THR A 114 4.84 -25.71 3.47
N ALA A 115 5.62 -25.81 4.55
CA ALA A 115 5.45 -24.93 5.72
C ALA A 115 5.66 -23.44 5.38
N TRP A 116 6.61 -23.13 4.50
CA TRP A 116 6.96 -21.75 4.13
C TRP A 116 6.52 -21.36 2.71
N HIS A 117 6.38 -22.35 1.83
CA HIS A 117 6.17 -22.13 0.40
C HIS A 117 4.82 -21.45 0.12
N GLY A 118 4.84 -20.32 -0.58
CA GLY A 118 3.62 -19.58 -0.96
C GLY A 118 2.83 -18.99 0.21
N ARG A 119 3.44 -18.87 1.40
CA ARG A 119 2.79 -18.34 2.61
C ARG A 119 3.29 -16.94 2.95
N THR A 120 2.43 -16.22 3.67
CA THR A 120 2.68 -14.85 4.11
C THR A 120 2.61 -14.76 5.63
N PHE A 121 3.58 -14.07 6.22
CA PHE A 121 3.78 -13.95 7.66
C PHE A 121 3.66 -12.48 8.08
N PRO A 122 2.65 -12.10 8.86
CA PRO A 122 2.45 -10.72 9.27
C PRO A 122 3.36 -10.35 10.47
N PHE A 123 3.99 -9.18 10.43
CA PHE A 123 4.72 -8.58 11.55
C PHE A 123 4.09 -7.23 11.88
N VAL A 124 3.90 -6.90 13.16
CA VAL A 124 3.43 -5.56 13.55
C VAL A 124 4.63 -4.69 13.82
N LEU A 125 4.82 -3.65 13.00
CA LEU A 125 5.84 -2.62 13.23
C LEU A 125 5.19 -1.33 13.72
N THR A 126 5.83 -0.69 14.69
CA THR A 126 5.49 0.66 15.14
C THR A 126 6.58 1.62 14.71
N VAL A 127 6.19 2.63 13.92
CA VAL A 127 7.07 3.71 13.46
C VAL A 127 7.20 4.75 14.58
N ALA A 128 8.37 5.37 14.69
CA ALA A 128 8.62 6.42 15.66
C ALA A 128 7.66 7.63 15.45
N PRO A 129 7.17 8.28 16.51
CA PRO A 129 6.23 9.40 16.40
C PRO A 129 6.82 10.65 15.76
N ASP A 130 8.14 10.80 15.80
CA ASP A 130 8.93 11.88 15.21
C ASP A 130 9.43 11.57 13.79
N ALA A 131 9.07 10.39 13.25
CA ALA A 131 9.45 10.03 11.89
C ALA A 131 8.78 10.97 10.87
N GLU A 132 9.56 11.49 9.93
CA GLU A 132 9.08 12.41 8.91
C GLU A 132 8.30 11.66 7.82
N PRO A 133 7.04 12.06 7.50
CA PRO A 133 6.26 11.49 6.41
C PRO A 133 7.01 11.46 5.08
N GLY A 134 6.80 10.39 4.31
CA GLY A 134 7.48 10.12 3.04
C GLY A 134 8.88 9.52 3.18
N THR A 135 9.45 9.49 4.39
CA THR A 135 10.76 8.86 4.61
C THR A 135 10.69 7.35 4.40
N ARG A 136 11.62 6.82 3.61
CA ARG A 136 11.83 5.37 3.51
C ARG A 136 12.81 4.92 4.59
N LEU A 137 12.35 4.06 5.50
CA LEU A 137 13.16 3.61 6.63
C LEU A 137 14.22 2.59 6.16
N PRO A 138 15.52 2.76 6.52
CA PRO A 138 16.60 1.90 6.05
C PRO A 138 16.76 0.64 6.91
N ASP A 139 17.60 -0.29 6.46
CA ASP A 139 18.07 -1.46 7.21
C ASP A 139 17.02 -2.53 7.55
N CYS A 140 15.84 -2.51 6.93
CA CYS A 140 14.92 -3.64 7.05
C CYS A 140 15.41 -4.85 6.27
N THR A 141 15.67 -5.95 6.99
CA THR A 141 16.17 -7.19 6.40
C THR A 141 15.32 -8.39 6.79
N LEU A 142 15.25 -9.35 5.86
CA LEU A 142 14.55 -10.61 6.02
C LEU A 142 15.54 -11.75 5.84
N ALA A 143 15.41 -12.79 6.65
CA ALA A 143 16.20 -14.01 6.50
C ALA A 143 15.41 -15.25 6.92
N LEU A 144 15.37 -16.24 6.04
CA LEU A 144 14.86 -17.57 6.36
C LEU A 144 16.03 -18.54 6.55
N ARG A 145 16.06 -19.19 7.72
CA ARG A 145 17.11 -20.12 8.14
C ARG A 145 16.53 -21.49 8.40
N ASP A 146 17.32 -22.54 8.18
CA ASP A 146 16.97 -23.89 8.63
C ASP A 146 17.32 -24.10 10.12
N ALA A 147 17.01 -25.29 10.64
CA ALA A 147 17.31 -25.69 12.01
C ALA A 147 18.80 -25.70 12.37
N LYS A 148 19.69 -25.75 11.37
CA LYS A 148 21.15 -25.68 11.56
C LYS A 148 21.65 -24.23 11.53
N GLY A 149 20.78 -23.27 11.25
CA GLY A 149 21.11 -21.84 11.13
C GLY A 149 21.59 -21.43 9.73
N THR A 150 21.61 -22.36 8.77
CA THR A 150 21.98 -22.08 7.38
C THR A 150 20.94 -21.14 6.78
N VAL A 151 21.39 -20.05 6.15
CA VAL A 151 20.48 -19.12 5.46
C VAL A 151 20.11 -19.72 4.11
N HIS A 152 18.82 -19.94 3.89
CA HIS A 152 18.27 -20.44 2.62
C HIS A 152 17.77 -19.31 1.74
N GLN A 153 17.28 -18.21 2.33
CA GLN A 153 16.83 -17.05 1.58
C GLN A 153 17.04 -15.77 2.40
N ARG A 154 17.37 -14.68 1.68
CA ARG A 154 17.42 -13.33 2.21
C ARG A 154 16.36 -12.48 1.53
N GLY A 155 16.21 -11.25 1.99
CA GLY A 155 15.26 -10.30 1.48
C GLY A 155 15.34 -8.97 2.17
N GLY A 156 14.57 -8.02 1.66
CA GLY A 156 14.38 -6.71 2.27
C GLY A 156 12.92 -6.45 2.56
N CYS A 157 12.65 -5.49 3.44
CA CYS A 157 11.33 -4.88 3.47
C CYS A 157 11.42 -3.37 3.20
N ALA A 158 10.38 -2.83 2.58
CA ALA A 158 10.26 -1.40 2.30
C ALA A 158 9.19 -0.82 3.23
N VAL A 159 9.60 -0.13 4.28
CA VAL A 159 8.68 0.62 5.15
C VAL A 159 8.82 2.10 4.84
N THR A 160 7.72 2.71 4.43
CA THR A 160 7.62 4.16 4.21
C THR A 160 6.78 4.78 5.32
N VAL A 161 7.22 5.91 5.84
CA VAL A 161 6.45 6.68 6.83
C VAL A 161 5.26 7.31 6.12
N GLY A 162 4.05 6.99 6.58
CA GLY A 162 2.81 7.53 6.04
C GLY A 162 2.55 8.98 6.44
N LEU A 163 1.52 9.57 5.87
CA LEU A 163 1.02 10.89 6.27
C LEU A 163 -0.24 10.70 7.11
N PRO A 164 -0.35 11.29 8.31
CA PRO A 164 -1.62 11.30 9.04
C PRO A 164 -2.71 11.98 8.24
N ALA A 165 -3.93 11.43 8.27
CA ALA A 165 -5.07 12.01 7.58
C ALA A 165 -5.33 13.47 8.03
N PRO A 166 -5.55 14.40 7.09
CA PRO A 166 -5.99 15.74 7.44
C PRO A 166 -7.43 15.71 7.95
N THR A 167 -7.85 16.75 8.65
CA THR A 167 -9.25 16.99 9.02
C THR A 167 -9.81 18.12 8.17
N LEU A 168 -11.06 18.01 7.75
CA LEU A 168 -11.83 19.11 7.16
C LEU A 168 -12.99 19.44 8.13
N SER A 169 -12.79 20.48 8.94
CA SER A 169 -13.66 20.80 10.08
C SER A 169 -14.63 21.95 9.81
N ARG A 170 -14.28 22.82 8.85
CA ARG A 170 -15.18 23.85 8.34
C ARG A 170 -15.31 23.72 6.83
N PRO A 171 -16.52 23.93 6.29
CA PRO A 171 -17.78 24.12 7.03
C PRO A 171 -18.21 22.85 7.81
N PRO A 172 -19.03 22.96 8.88
CA PRO A 172 -19.61 21.79 9.52
C PRO A 172 -20.47 20.99 8.53
N SER A 173 -20.43 19.67 8.63
CA SER A 173 -21.20 18.80 7.73
C SER A 173 -22.71 19.04 7.86
N GLY A 174 -23.41 19.12 6.73
CA GLY A 174 -24.87 19.25 6.63
C GLY A 174 -25.42 20.67 6.75
N VAL A 175 -24.57 21.70 6.82
CA VAL A 175 -25.04 23.09 6.94
C VAL A 175 -25.24 23.76 5.59
N ALA A 176 -26.26 24.62 5.51
CA ALA A 176 -26.44 25.53 4.40
C ALA A 176 -25.39 26.65 4.45
N LEU A 177 -24.81 27.00 3.31
CA LEU A 177 -23.69 27.94 3.22
C LEU A 177 -23.71 28.73 1.90
N GLY A 178 -22.97 29.84 1.86
CA GLY A 178 -22.79 30.62 0.64
C GLY A 178 -21.95 29.89 -0.40
N SER A 179 -21.84 30.41 -1.61
CA SER A 179 -21.11 29.77 -2.71
C SER A 179 -19.58 29.77 -2.57
N ALA A 180 -19.02 30.51 -1.60
CA ALA A 180 -17.58 30.53 -1.33
C ALA A 180 -17.31 30.42 0.18
N PRO A 181 -17.60 29.27 0.82
CA PRO A 181 -17.34 29.10 2.25
C PRO A 181 -15.83 29.07 2.52
N GLU A 182 -15.40 29.63 3.64
CA GLU A 182 -14.06 29.35 4.16
C GLU A 182 -13.98 27.88 4.61
N THR A 183 -13.03 27.14 4.04
CA THR A 183 -12.70 25.78 4.46
C THR A 183 -11.50 25.80 5.39
N SER A 184 -11.50 24.93 6.40
CA SER A 184 -10.35 24.85 7.33
C SER A 184 -10.31 23.54 8.10
N GLY A 185 -9.12 23.24 8.63
CA GLY A 185 -8.90 22.14 9.54
C GLY A 185 -7.42 22.02 9.92
N THR A 186 -7.02 20.79 10.25
CA THR A 186 -5.66 20.42 10.57
C THR A 186 -5.08 19.44 9.54
N ALA A 187 -3.77 19.47 9.36
CA ALA A 187 -2.98 18.50 8.60
C ALA A 187 -1.57 18.44 9.19
N TYR A 188 -0.73 17.52 8.70
CA TYR A 188 0.67 17.48 9.10
C TYR A 188 1.36 18.81 8.71
N PRO A 189 2.15 19.45 9.61
CA PRO A 189 2.79 20.73 9.31
C PRO A 189 3.58 20.74 8.00
N GLY A 190 3.37 21.76 7.17
CA GLY A 190 4.02 21.89 5.86
C GLY A 190 3.42 21.03 4.74
N ALA A 191 2.43 20.17 5.02
CA ALA A 191 1.74 19.43 3.97
C ALA A 191 0.92 20.36 3.07
N GLN A 192 0.90 20.07 1.77
CA GLN A 192 0.00 20.72 0.82
C GLN A 192 -1.39 20.09 0.95
N VAL A 193 -2.38 20.89 1.34
CA VAL A 193 -3.78 20.49 1.40
C VAL A 193 -4.50 20.97 0.14
N THR A 194 -5.26 20.07 -0.48
CA THR A 194 -6.16 20.36 -1.60
C THR A 194 -7.57 19.91 -1.20
N VAL A 195 -8.52 20.82 -1.27
CA VAL A 195 -9.94 20.53 -1.08
C VAL A 195 -10.55 20.25 -2.45
N VAL A 196 -11.25 19.13 -2.57
CA VAL A 196 -11.95 18.72 -3.80
C VAL A 196 -13.44 18.57 -3.54
N ASP A 197 -14.24 18.72 -4.60
CA ASP A 197 -15.67 18.46 -4.58
C ASP A 197 -16.00 16.98 -4.91
N ALA A 198 -17.30 16.68 -5.03
CA ALA A 198 -17.79 15.35 -5.37
C ALA A 198 -17.39 14.86 -6.78
N LEU A 199 -16.94 15.76 -7.66
CA LEU A 199 -16.46 15.48 -9.01
C LEU A 199 -14.93 15.42 -9.07
N GLU A 200 -14.26 15.39 -7.92
CA GLU A 200 -12.79 15.43 -7.77
C GLU A 200 -12.16 16.70 -8.37
N GLN A 201 -12.92 17.78 -8.51
CA GLN A 201 -12.40 19.07 -8.98
C GLN A 201 -11.81 19.85 -7.81
N GLU A 202 -10.62 20.44 -8.02
CA GLU A 202 -10.01 21.30 -7.02
C GLU A 202 -10.88 22.54 -6.76
N VAL A 203 -11.27 22.68 -5.50
CA VAL A 203 -12.04 23.83 -4.99
C VAL A 203 -11.08 24.92 -4.51
N CYS A 204 -10.13 24.53 -3.67
CA CYS A 204 -9.05 25.39 -3.20
C CYS A 204 -7.90 24.56 -2.63
N SER A 205 -6.77 25.22 -2.38
CA SER A 205 -5.60 24.60 -1.80
C SER A 205 -4.87 25.55 -0.85
N ALA A 206 -4.19 24.98 0.15
CA ALA A 206 -3.39 25.72 1.13
C ALA A 206 -2.29 24.82 1.72
N THR A 207 -1.17 25.41 2.12
CA THR A 207 -0.15 24.70 2.88
C THR A 207 -0.48 24.78 4.38
N ALA A 208 -0.38 23.66 5.08
CA ALA A 208 -0.56 23.63 6.53
C ALA A 208 0.56 24.41 7.24
N ALA A 209 0.16 25.27 8.17
CA ALA A 209 1.06 26.06 8.99
C ALA A 209 1.88 25.17 9.96
N PRO A 210 2.92 25.73 10.62
CA PRO A 210 3.74 24.97 11.58
C PRO A 210 2.96 24.37 12.76
N ASP A 211 1.82 24.95 13.12
CA ASP A 211 0.91 24.43 14.15
C ASP A 211 -0.09 23.38 13.61
N GLY A 212 0.02 23.05 12.33
CA GLY A 212 -0.84 22.09 11.62
C GLY A 212 -2.14 22.68 11.09
N THR A 213 -2.45 23.95 11.36
CA THR A 213 -3.68 24.58 10.88
C THR A 213 -3.60 24.92 9.40
N TRP A 214 -4.73 24.86 8.70
CA TRP A 214 -4.83 25.31 7.32
C TRP A 214 -6.22 25.90 7.05
N SER A 215 -6.29 26.82 6.10
CA SER A 215 -7.54 27.36 5.58
C SER A 215 -7.40 27.77 4.12
N CYS A 216 -8.46 27.57 3.34
CA CYS A 216 -8.59 28.14 2.00
C CYS A 216 -10.04 28.50 1.67
N VAL A 217 -10.20 29.44 0.74
CA VAL A 217 -11.49 29.85 0.18
C VAL A 217 -11.53 29.39 -1.28
N PRO A 218 -12.68 28.88 -1.77
CA PRO A 218 -12.85 28.53 -3.17
C PRO A 218 -12.47 29.67 -4.11
N GLY A 219 -11.65 29.37 -5.12
CA GLY A 219 -11.32 30.35 -6.17
C GLY A 219 -12.46 30.58 -7.17
N VAL A 220 -13.36 29.60 -7.27
CA VAL A 220 -14.58 29.64 -8.08
C VAL A 220 -15.77 29.35 -7.17
N ALA A 221 -16.88 30.05 -7.40
CA ALA A 221 -18.12 29.82 -6.68
C ALA A 221 -18.59 28.37 -6.85
N LEU A 222 -18.85 27.70 -5.72
CA LEU A 222 -19.42 26.37 -5.69
C LEU A 222 -20.83 26.37 -6.32
N PRO A 223 -21.20 25.31 -7.06
CA PRO A 223 -22.55 25.18 -7.62
C PRO A 223 -23.62 25.18 -6.53
N ALA A 224 -24.76 25.81 -6.82
CA ALA A 224 -25.92 25.79 -5.93
C ALA A 224 -26.47 24.36 -5.76
N GLY A 225 -26.97 24.05 -4.56
CA GLY A 225 -27.52 22.74 -4.21
C GLY A 225 -26.60 21.87 -3.34
N PRO A 226 -26.93 20.57 -3.21
CA PRO A 226 -26.15 19.65 -2.38
C PRO A 226 -24.79 19.33 -3.00
N GLY A 227 -23.78 19.17 -2.16
CA GLY A 227 -22.43 18.79 -2.57
C GLY A 227 -21.67 18.06 -1.47
N LEU A 228 -20.45 17.62 -1.81
CA LEU A 228 -19.49 17.05 -0.86
C LEU A 228 -18.17 17.81 -0.98
N LEU A 229 -17.44 17.90 0.12
CA LEU A 229 -16.05 18.35 0.13
C LEU A 229 -15.18 17.32 0.84
N GLN A 230 -13.96 17.13 0.34
CA GLN A 230 -12.93 16.29 0.95
C GLN A 230 -11.58 16.99 0.86
N ALA A 231 -10.78 16.91 1.92
CA ALA A 231 -9.42 17.42 1.91
C ALA A 231 -8.42 16.27 1.66
N THR A 232 -7.44 16.51 0.80
CA THR A 232 -6.30 15.62 0.58
C THR A 232 -5.04 16.36 0.96
N ALA A 233 -4.25 15.81 1.88
CA ALA A 233 -2.93 16.32 2.23
C ALA A 233 -1.87 15.52 1.47
N THR A 234 -0.83 16.20 0.99
CA THR A 234 0.33 15.59 0.33
C THR A 234 1.62 16.18 0.88
N LEU A 235 2.59 15.32 1.18
CA LEU A 235 3.91 15.71 1.64
C LEU A 235 4.93 14.63 1.24
N ASN A 236 6.08 15.01 0.69
CA ASN A 236 7.18 14.09 0.38
C ASN A 236 6.76 12.83 -0.43
N GLY A 237 5.78 12.96 -1.34
CA GLY A 237 5.29 11.87 -2.18
C GLY A 237 4.30 10.90 -1.53
N VAL A 238 3.91 11.12 -0.27
CA VAL A 238 2.80 10.42 0.39
C VAL A 238 1.58 11.33 0.52
N SER A 239 0.39 10.74 0.46
CA SER A 239 -0.88 11.45 0.57
C SER A 239 -1.83 10.75 1.53
N ALA A 240 -2.70 11.53 2.15
CA ALA A 240 -3.79 11.03 2.99
C ALA A 240 -5.04 11.92 2.83
N THR A 241 -6.21 11.32 2.97
CA THR A 241 -7.51 11.97 2.73
C THR A 241 -8.29 12.10 4.03
N SER A 242 -9.00 13.21 4.19
CA SER A 242 -9.94 13.41 5.30
C SER A 242 -11.22 12.59 5.11
N GLU A 243 -12.06 12.57 6.15
CA GLU A 243 -13.48 12.28 5.97
C GLU A 243 -14.14 13.30 5.03
N GLN A 244 -15.21 12.87 4.35
CA GLN A 244 -16.04 13.75 3.54
C GLN A 244 -17.02 14.53 4.42
N ILE A 245 -17.27 15.78 4.05
CA ILE A 245 -18.35 16.58 4.63
C ILE A 245 -19.43 16.83 3.58
N ALA A 246 -20.69 16.79 4.00
CA ALA A 246 -21.81 17.20 3.17
C ALA A 246 -22.03 18.69 3.28
N ILE A 247 -22.35 19.34 2.16
CA ILE A 247 -22.65 20.78 2.11
C ILE A 247 -23.94 21.03 1.33
N THR A 248 -24.57 22.17 1.56
CA THR A 248 -25.66 22.67 0.71
C THR A 248 -25.42 24.14 0.42
N VAL A 249 -25.15 24.47 -0.84
CA VAL A 249 -24.90 25.85 -1.28
C VAL A 249 -26.24 26.50 -1.58
N ALA A 250 -26.51 27.65 -0.95
CA ALA A 250 -27.70 28.45 -1.25
C ALA A 250 -27.67 28.96 -2.70
N GLY A 251 -28.80 28.88 -3.38
CA GLY A 251 -29.00 29.39 -4.74
C GLY A 251 -29.40 30.85 -4.80
#